data_AF-A0AAJ1VM62-F1
#
_entry.id   AF-A0AAJ1VM62-F1
#
_cell.length_a   1.000
_cell.length_b   1.000
_cell.length_c   1.000
_cell.angle_alpha   90.00
_cell.angle_beta   90.00
_cell.angle_gamma   90.00
#
_symmetry.space_group_name_H-M   'P 1'
#
loop_
_entity.id
_entity.type
_entity.pdbx_description
1 polymer ?
#
loop_
_entity_poly.entity_id
_entity_poly.type
_entity_poly.pdbx_seq_one_letter_code
_entity_poly.pdbx_strand_id
1 'polypeptide(L)'
;MKKHTDVNTKSGVTLDFIVYAVVSNSPTNVHGIGGFFFQDHRVVNKVENYCSDEDIINNIAKYYPDITDENERKLIRYSLEDMFTFHWKALFHERQGCADIIKDYFEYLDHFIDVDEIISENFDYVDFDEVNTLLDLYTTEEIEDILFEVNYFISENSFYDNENQQGDLLEEENYTIKLAYLKEDFEDFLSLRYIFPNTYISYYASQIFFLEQKTSNKMRRFVREIDALTNSPTINQVSTSSKYLETLISENEILCYKHSFDTPQLDGFFEEVTPVVTLYDTLWNYLNILKDSSIFQFTYLNNIYQYNYLELDDEHCLYGMKLKYLNFKLYGENEDSDEESLSENFTYFIKEKENFIQYLKRKNFTTREINIILNILSENKYNSLDIKSLNTERDIYFFRICYFFHVFDYFTEIEGIIFDSIVSFQPIIKFNSQNKRENKQQFLKNYSNINNPEHKDYPFTLKKTELFLSEIEYSLGIDREKLKPIPELKVY
;
A
#
# COMPACT_ATOMS: atom_id res chain seq x y z
N MET A 1 -29.65 17.57 -21.78
CA MET A 1 -28.66 17.27 -20.72
C MET A 1 -28.91 15.83 -20.34
N LYS A 2 -27.96 14.92 -20.63
CA LYS A 2 -28.04 13.54 -20.15
C LYS A 2 -27.95 13.58 -18.62
N LYS A 3 -28.74 12.77 -17.90
CA LYS A 3 -28.67 12.67 -16.45
C LYS A 3 -27.31 12.08 -16.12
N HIS A 4 -26.35 12.91 -15.73
CA HIS A 4 -25.23 12.43 -14.93
C HIS A 4 -25.85 12.02 -13.59
N THR A 5 -25.74 10.75 -13.22
CA THR A 5 -25.96 10.38 -11.82
C THR A 5 -24.92 11.14 -11.02
N ASP A 6 -25.38 12.05 -10.16
CA ASP A 6 -24.48 12.84 -9.34
C ASP A 6 -23.73 11.87 -8.42
N VAL A 7 -22.39 11.92 -8.47
CA VAL A 7 -21.44 11.15 -7.66
C VAL A 7 -21.73 11.18 -6.15
N ASN A 8 -22.55 12.13 -5.70
CA ASN A 8 -22.90 12.30 -4.29
C ASN A 8 -24.35 11.96 -3.99
N THR A 9 -25.16 11.54 -4.96
CA THR A 9 -26.51 10.99 -4.68
C THR A 9 -26.42 9.56 -4.17
N LYS A 10 -27.42 9.07 -3.43
CA LYS A 10 -27.43 7.67 -2.98
C LYS A 10 -27.30 6.71 -4.16
N SER A 11 -28.06 6.91 -5.25
CA SER A 11 -27.92 6.11 -6.48
C SER A 11 -26.51 6.14 -7.04
N GLY A 12 -25.87 7.31 -7.06
CA GLY A 12 -24.52 7.45 -7.58
C GLY A 12 -23.50 6.68 -6.76
N VAL A 13 -23.61 6.77 -5.43
CA VAL A 13 -22.75 6.06 -4.48
C VAL A 13 -22.98 4.55 -4.54
N THR A 14 -24.23 4.10 -4.67
CA THR A 14 -24.57 2.68 -4.81
C THR A 14 -23.97 2.10 -6.08
N LEU A 15 -24.14 2.79 -7.21
CA LEU A 15 -23.57 2.38 -8.48
C LEU A 15 -22.05 2.27 -8.41
N ASP A 16 -21.39 3.30 -7.87
CA ASP A 16 -19.93 3.34 -7.74
C ASP A 16 -19.41 2.20 -6.87
N PHE A 17 -20.08 1.95 -5.73
CA PHE A 17 -19.70 0.90 -4.80
C PHE A 17 -19.88 -0.50 -5.38
N ILE A 18 -21.02 -0.80 -6.03
CA ILE A 18 -21.26 -2.12 -6.64
C ILE A 18 -20.17 -2.43 -7.66
N VAL A 19 -19.88 -1.49 -8.57
CA VAL A 19 -18.86 -1.70 -9.61
C VAL A 19 -17.47 -1.85 -8.98
N TYR A 20 -17.14 -1.05 -7.96
CA TYR A 20 -15.89 -1.20 -7.20
C TYR A 20 -15.78 -2.59 -6.57
N ALA A 21 -16.79 -3.04 -5.84
CA ALA A 21 -16.78 -4.34 -5.16
C ALA A 21 -16.68 -5.51 -6.16
N VAL A 22 -17.34 -5.41 -7.31
CA VAL A 22 -17.21 -6.39 -8.40
C VAL A 22 -15.76 -6.42 -8.92
N VAL A 23 -15.15 -5.27 -9.19
CA VAL A 23 -13.77 -5.21 -9.70
C VAL A 23 -12.76 -5.71 -8.67
N SER A 24 -12.94 -5.38 -7.39
CA SER A 24 -12.06 -5.82 -6.29
C SER A 24 -12.06 -7.33 -6.08
N ASN A 25 -13.17 -7.99 -6.38
CA ASN A 25 -13.36 -9.42 -6.11
C ASN A 25 -13.40 -10.28 -7.38
N SER A 26 -13.31 -9.69 -8.58
CA SER A 26 -13.39 -10.45 -9.83
C SER A 26 -12.12 -11.29 -10.03
N PRO A 27 -12.21 -12.63 -10.05
CA PRO A 27 -11.03 -13.50 -10.12
C PRO A 27 -10.35 -13.45 -11.50
N THR A 28 -11.13 -13.23 -12.56
CA THR A 28 -10.75 -13.12 -13.97
C THR A 28 -12.02 -12.71 -14.71
N ASN A 29 -12.06 -11.60 -15.45
CA ASN A 29 -12.68 -11.59 -16.80
C ASN A 29 -12.52 -10.26 -17.56
N VAL A 30 -12.59 -10.40 -18.87
CA VAL A 30 -12.43 -9.44 -19.96
C VAL A 30 -13.76 -8.75 -20.33
N HIS A 31 -14.90 -9.08 -19.69
CA HIS A 31 -16.22 -8.51 -20.01
C HIS A 31 -17.12 -8.39 -18.76
N GLY A 32 -18.21 -7.61 -18.81
CA GLY A 32 -19.15 -7.38 -17.68
C GLY A 32 -19.13 -5.94 -17.12
N ILE A 33 -19.80 -5.67 -16.00
CA ILE A 33 -19.99 -4.29 -15.47
C ILE A 33 -18.67 -3.56 -15.14
N GLY A 34 -17.60 -4.27 -14.77
CA GLY A 34 -16.24 -3.71 -14.58
C GLY A 34 -15.41 -3.62 -15.87
N GLY A 35 -15.97 -4.06 -17.01
CA GLY A 35 -15.28 -4.31 -18.27
C GLY A 35 -15.13 -3.10 -19.19
N PHE A 36 -15.33 -1.87 -18.70
CA PHE A 36 -15.43 -0.66 -19.54
C PHE A 36 -14.24 -0.49 -20.51
N PHE A 37 -13.01 -0.76 -20.05
CA PHE A 37 -11.79 -0.58 -20.86
C PHE A 37 -11.48 -1.75 -21.79
N PHE A 38 -12.16 -2.89 -21.62
CA PHE A 38 -12.00 -4.07 -22.46
C PHE A 38 -12.84 -4.02 -23.74
N GLN A 39 -13.80 -3.09 -23.87
CA GLN A 39 -14.72 -3.00 -25.03
C GLN A 39 -14.03 -2.95 -26.41
N ASP A 40 -12.82 -2.41 -26.51
CA ASP A 40 -12.04 -2.33 -27.76
C ASP A 40 -10.95 -3.42 -27.87
N HIS A 41 -10.90 -4.35 -26.93
CA HIS A 41 -9.85 -5.35 -26.81
C HIS A 41 -10.44 -6.76 -26.91
N ARG A 42 -9.76 -7.62 -27.65
CA ARG A 42 -10.03 -9.07 -27.63
C ARG A 42 -8.79 -9.83 -27.20
N VAL A 43 -8.97 -10.90 -26.44
CA VAL A 43 -7.88 -11.85 -26.21
C VAL A 43 -7.65 -12.62 -27.51
N VAL A 44 -6.42 -12.61 -28.01
CA VAL A 44 -6.04 -13.38 -29.21
C VAL A 44 -4.90 -14.31 -28.87
N ASN A 45 -5.03 -15.56 -29.30
CA ASN A 45 -3.91 -16.50 -29.39
C ASN A 45 -3.45 -16.61 -30.85
N LYS A 46 -2.29 -16.02 -31.16
CA LYS A 46 -1.65 -16.08 -32.49
C LYS A 46 -0.44 -17.02 -32.51
N VAL A 47 -0.28 -17.87 -31.50
CA VAL A 47 0.89 -18.75 -31.39
C VAL A 47 0.71 -19.95 -32.30
N GLU A 48 1.57 -20.07 -33.33
CA GLU A 48 1.51 -21.19 -34.29
C GLU A 48 1.85 -22.55 -33.66
N ASN A 49 2.68 -22.58 -32.61
CA ASN A 49 3.12 -23.79 -31.91
C ASN A 49 2.71 -23.78 -30.42
N TYR A 50 1.45 -23.45 -30.14
CA TYR A 50 0.94 -23.45 -28.76
C TYR A 50 0.93 -24.88 -28.21
N CYS A 51 1.60 -25.09 -27.07
CA CYS A 51 1.58 -26.35 -26.33
C CYS A 51 0.37 -26.33 -25.40
N SER A 52 -0.57 -27.26 -25.57
CA SER A 52 -1.76 -27.32 -24.71
C SER A 52 -1.41 -27.75 -23.28
N ASP A 53 -2.31 -27.49 -22.33
CA ASP A 53 -2.16 -27.89 -20.94
C ASP A 53 -1.98 -29.42 -20.82
N GLU A 54 -2.75 -30.20 -21.60
CA GLU A 54 -2.60 -31.65 -21.70
C GLU A 54 -1.22 -32.04 -22.22
N ASP A 55 -0.70 -31.35 -23.24
CA ASP A 55 0.63 -31.62 -23.79
C ASP A 55 1.73 -31.32 -22.77
N ILE A 56 1.59 -30.24 -21.99
CA ILE A 56 2.51 -29.88 -20.90
C ILE A 56 2.53 -30.99 -19.84
N ILE A 57 1.35 -31.41 -19.36
CA ILE A 57 1.22 -32.48 -18.37
C ILE A 57 1.84 -33.78 -18.88
N ASN A 58 1.53 -34.17 -20.13
CA ASN A 58 2.08 -35.37 -20.76
C ASN A 58 3.61 -35.30 -20.92
N ASN A 59 4.16 -34.13 -21.27
CA ASN A 59 5.60 -33.94 -21.37
C ASN A 59 6.27 -34.03 -20.00
N ILE A 60 5.69 -33.47 -18.95
CA ILE A 60 6.22 -33.54 -17.59
C ILE A 60 6.26 -34.99 -17.12
N ALA A 61 5.16 -35.73 -17.26
CA ALA A 61 5.10 -37.15 -16.92
C ALA A 61 6.14 -37.99 -17.69
N LYS A 62 6.43 -37.63 -18.95
CA LYS A 62 7.41 -38.31 -19.80
C LYS A 62 8.86 -38.02 -19.40
N TYR A 63 9.21 -36.77 -19.08
CA TYR A 63 10.59 -36.37 -18.80
C TYR A 63 10.96 -36.46 -17.32
N TYR A 64 9.98 -36.47 -16.42
CA TYR A 64 10.16 -36.54 -14.97
C TYR A 64 9.31 -37.68 -14.35
N PRO A 65 9.59 -38.95 -14.69
CA PRO A 65 8.73 -40.09 -14.30
C PRO A 65 8.68 -40.37 -12.79
N ASP A 66 9.63 -39.85 -12.02
CA ASP A 66 9.76 -40.06 -10.57
C ASP A 66 9.40 -38.81 -9.74
N ILE A 67 8.70 -37.83 -10.35
CA ILE A 67 8.30 -36.60 -9.66
C ILE A 67 7.22 -36.89 -8.60
N THR A 68 7.27 -36.18 -7.48
CA THR A 68 6.22 -36.26 -6.45
C THR A 68 5.04 -35.35 -6.85
N ASP A 69 3.81 -35.70 -6.44
CA ASP A 69 2.60 -34.93 -6.75
C ASP A 69 2.73 -33.41 -6.48
N GLU A 70 3.38 -33.03 -5.37
CA GLU A 70 3.62 -31.63 -5.01
C GLU A 70 4.55 -30.92 -6.01
N ASN A 71 5.67 -31.56 -6.35
CA ASN A 71 6.62 -31.01 -7.32
C ASN A 71 6.03 -31.02 -8.74
N GLU A 72 5.21 -32.01 -9.07
CA GLU A 72 4.51 -32.11 -10.35
C GLU A 72 3.56 -30.93 -10.54
N ARG A 73 2.71 -30.65 -9.54
CA ARG A 73 1.82 -29.48 -9.56
C ARG A 73 2.59 -28.17 -9.72
N LYS A 74 3.70 -28.02 -8.99
CA LYS A 74 4.58 -26.83 -9.09
C LYS A 74 5.16 -26.70 -10.50
N LEU A 75 5.62 -27.80 -11.10
CA LEU A 75 6.21 -27.82 -12.43
C LEU A 75 5.19 -27.52 -13.54
N ILE A 76 3.97 -28.10 -13.43
CA ILE A 76 2.86 -27.82 -14.34
C ILE A 76 2.52 -26.33 -14.31
N ARG A 77 2.31 -25.77 -13.11
CA ARG A 77 2.01 -24.34 -12.93
C ARG A 77 3.05 -23.45 -13.61
N TYR A 78 4.34 -23.66 -13.31
CA TYR A 78 5.40 -22.84 -13.91
C TYR A 78 5.51 -23.03 -15.43
N SER A 79 5.31 -24.24 -15.94
CA SER A 79 5.39 -24.51 -17.38
C SER A 79 4.25 -23.82 -18.15
N LEU A 80 3.04 -23.81 -17.58
CA LEU A 80 1.90 -23.05 -18.11
C LEU A 80 2.23 -21.56 -18.13
N GLU A 81 2.68 -21.01 -17.00
CA GLU A 81 3.04 -19.60 -16.89
C GLU A 81 4.17 -19.17 -17.85
N ASP A 82 5.18 -20.02 -18.06
CA ASP A 82 6.29 -19.74 -18.97
C ASP A 82 5.85 -19.73 -20.43
N MET A 83 4.87 -20.57 -20.82
CA MET A 83 4.26 -20.52 -22.15
C MET A 83 3.58 -19.18 -22.42
N PHE A 84 2.78 -18.68 -21.47
CA PHE A 84 2.14 -17.36 -21.57
C PHE A 84 3.18 -16.24 -21.62
N THR A 85 4.19 -16.32 -20.75
CA THR A 85 5.26 -15.32 -20.65
C THR A 85 6.12 -15.25 -21.91
N PHE A 86 6.48 -16.40 -22.50
CA PHE A 86 7.30 -16.45 -23.71
C PHE A 86 6.56 -15.87 -24.93
N HIS A 87 5.27 -16.16 -25.03
CA HIS A 87 4.42 -15.73 -26.13
C HIS A 87 3.60 -14.47 -25.83
N TRP A 88 3.95 -13.68 -24.81
CA TRP A 88 3.14 -12.53 -24.35
C TRP A 88 2.76 -11.52 -25.44
N LYS A 89 3.52 -11.39 -26.54
CA LYS A 89 3.17 -10.52 -27.68
C LYS A 89 2.08 -11.11 -28.59
N ALA A 90 1.95 -12.43 -28.59
CA ALA A 90 1.05 -13.21 -29.42
C ALA A 90 -0.13 -13.80 -28.63
N LEU A 91 -0.07 -13.75 -27.30
CA LEU A 91 -1.11 -14.15 -26.34
C LEU A 91 -1.54 -12.90 -25.57
N PHE A 92 -2.29 -12.00 -26.21
CA PHE A 92 -2.68 -10.77 -25.53
C PHE A 92 -3.90 -10.05 -26.10
N HIS A 93 -4.46 -9.15 -25.29
CA HIS A 93 -5.46 -8.16 -25.66
C HIS A 93 -4.99 -7.36 -26.88
N GLU A 94 -5.57 -7.64 -28.04
CA GLU A 94 -5.35 -6.88 -29.26
C GLU A 94 -6.52 -5.91 -29.47
N ARG A 95 -6.17 -4.67 -29.80
CA ARG A 95 -7.17 -3.65 -30.16
C ARG A 95 -7.89 -4.06 -31.45
N GLN A 96 -9.22 -4.13 -31.41
CA GLN A 96 -9.99 -4.63 -32.54
C GLN A 96 -10.70 -3.54 -33.35
N GLY A 97 -10.72 -2.29 -32.89
CA GLY A 97 -11.38 -1.19 -33.59
C GLY A 97 -12.87 -1.50 -33.73
N CYS A 98 -13.55 -1.72 -32.60
CA CYS A 98 -14.98 -1.99 -32.61
C CYS A 98 -15.78 -0.72 -32.96
N ALA A 99 -16.77 -0.83 -33.84
CA ALA A 99 -17.59 0.32 -34.26
C ALA A 99 -18.58 0.78 -33.18
N ASP A 100 -18.94 -0.09 -32.24
CA ASP A 100 -20.03 0.08 -31.27
C ASP A 100 -19.51 0.23 -29.82
N ILE A 101 -18.43 0.99 -29.61
CA ILE A 101 -17.87 1.23 -28.27
C ILE A 101 -18.67 2.34 -27.56
N ILE A 102 -19.17 2.05 -26.36
CA ILE A 102 -19.77 3.06 -25.50
C ILE A 102 -18.64 3.88 -24.87
N LYS A 103 -18.52 5.14 -25.30
CA LYS A 103 -17.44 6.04 -24.86
C LYS A 103 -17.70 6.73 -23.53
N ASP A 104 -18.98 6.88 -23.16
CA ASP A 104 -19.37 7.50 -21.91
C ASP A 104 -19.51 6.41 -20.85
N TYR A 105 -18.81 6.58 -19.72
CA TYR A 105 -18.79 5.58 -18.66
C TYR A 105 -20.18 5.36 -18.03
N PHE A 106 -20.99 6.40 -17.88
CA PHE A 106 -22.31 6.28 -17.27
C PHE A 106 -23.30 5.60 -18.20
N GLU A 107 -23.29 5.97 -19.48
CA GLU A 107 -24.06 5.26 -20.50
C GLU A 107 -23.70 3.77 -20.52
N TYR A 108 -22.43 3.41 -20.29
CA TYR A 108 -22.02 2.02 -20.20
C TYR A 108 -22.63 1.31 -18.99
N LEU A 109 -22.57 1.92 -17.79
CA LEU A 109 -23.13 1.34 -16.58
C LEU A 109 -24.66 1.17 -16.65
N ASP A 110 -25.36 2.10 -17.29
CA ASP A 110 -26.82 2.04 -17.50
C ASP A 110 -27.27 0.81 -18.33
N HIS A 111 -26.35 0.10 -19.01
CA HIS A 111 -26.67 -1.15 -19.72
C HIS A 111 -26.71 -2.38 -18.80
N PHE A 112 -26.15 -2.30 -17.60
CA PHE A 112 -25.98 -3.45 -16.71
C PHE A 112 -26.92 -3.43 -15.51
N ILE A 113 -27.15 -2.27 -14.91
CA ILE A 113 -27.82 -2.19 -13.62
C ILE A 113 -28.80 -1.02 -13.57
N ASP A 114 -30.03 -1.29 -13.14
CA ASP A 114 -31.00 -0.26 -12.79
C ASP A 114 -30.98 -0.05 -11.27
N VAL A 115 -30.26 0.97 -10.82
CA VAL A 115 -30.04 1.22 -9.39
C VAL A 115 -31.33 1.52 -8.65
N ASP A 116 -32.35 2.02 -9.34
CA ASP A 116 -33.66 2.30 -8.74
C ASP A 116 -34.40 1.00 -8.33
N GLU A 117 -33.96 -0.18 -8.79
CA GLU A 117 -34.45 -1.49 -8.32
C GLU A 117 -33.79 -1.96 -7.01
N ILE A 118 -32.64 -1.37 -6.63
CA ILE A 118 -31.80 -1.79 -5.49
C ILE A 118 -32.03 -0.88 -4.28
N ILE A 119 -32.27 0.42 -4.52
CA ILE A 119 -32.48 1.39 -3.43
C ILE A 119 -33.93 1.87 -3.39
N SER A 120 -34.45 1.97 -2.17
CA SER A 120 -35.85 2.34 -1.91
C SER A 120 -36.10 3.85 -1.95
N GLU A 121 -35.12 4.65 -1.52
CA GLU A 121 -35.16 6.11 -1.51
C GLU A 121 -33.82 6.68 -1.97
N ASN A 122 -33.84 7.57 -2.98
CA ASN A 122 -32.64 8.25 -3.45
C ASN A 122 -32.49 9.62 -2.78
N PHE A 123 -31.36 9.85 -2.12
CA PHE A 123 -31.00 11.16 -1.56
C PHE A 123 -30.26 12.00 -2.59
N ASP A 124 -30.62 13.28 -2.67
CA ASP A 124 -29.96 14.25 -3.56
C ASP A 124 -28.49 14.49 -3.18
N TYR A 125 -28.10 14.19 -1.93
CA TYR A 125 -26.73 14.34 -1.43
C TYR A 125 -26.47 13.40 -0.24
N VAL A 126 -25.31 12.76 -0.24
CA VAL A 126 -24.75 11.92 0.83
C VAL A 126 -23.59 12.68 1.46
N ASP A 127 -23.68 12.96 2.76
CA ASP A 127 -22.59 13.54 3.53
C ASP A 127 -21.65 12.43 4.01
N PHE A 128 -20.52 12.29 3.32
CA PHE A 128 -19.56 11.23 3.64
C PHE A 128 -18.91 11.41 5.01
N ASP A 129 -18.87 12.62 5.59
CA ASP A 129 -18.33 12.83 6.94
C ASP A 129 -19.16 12.10 8.02
N GLU A 130 -20.40 11.72 7.71
CA GLU A 130 -21.30 10.99 8.61
C GLU A 130 -21.40 9.49 8.30
N VAL A 131 -20.75 9.00 7.24
CA VAL A 131 -20.83 7.60 6.78
C VAL A 131 -19.58 6.83 7.18
N ASN A 132 -19.76 5.79 8.01
CA ASN A 132 -18.67 4.90 8.44
C ASN A 132 -18.90 3.45 8.02
N THR A 133 -20.16 3.04 7.84
CA THR A 133 -20.56 1.66 7.56
C THR A 133 -21.71 1.62 6.56
N LEU A 134 -21.95 0.46 5.93
CA LEU A 134 -23.08 0.26 5.02
C LEU A 134 -24.42 0.63 5.65
N LEU A 135 -24.60 0.36 6.96
CA LEU A 135 -25.84 0.63 7.68
C LEU A 135 -26.13 2.12 7.91
N ASP A 136 -25.11 2.98 7.75
CA ASP A 136 -25.31 4.43 7.84
C ASP A 136 -26.01 4.98 6.59
N LEU A 137 -25.94 4.26 5.47
CA LEU A 137 -26.50 4.67 4.18
C LEU A 137 -27.65 3.78 3.68
N TYR A 138 -27.64 2.49 4.03
CA TYR A 138 -28.53 1.46 3.48
C TYR A 138 -29.32 0.73 4.56
N THR A 139 -30.56 0.35 4.22
CA THR A 139 -31.34 -0.58 5.03
C THR A 139 -30.80 -2.01 4.90
N THR A 140 -31.18 -2.92 5.80
CA THR A 140 -30.78 -4.33 5.69
C THR A 140 -31.20 -4.97 4.37
N GLU A 141 -32.39 -4.65 3.86
CA GLU A 141 -32.90 -5.16 2.58
C GLU A 141 -32.04 -4.65 1.42
N GLU A 142 -31.76 -3.35 1.37
CA GLU A 142 -30.88 -2.76 0.35
C GLU A 142 -29.45 -3.34 0.40
N ILE A 143 -28.92 -3.66 1.59
CA ILE A 143 -27.62 -4.32 1.74
C ILE A 143 -27.64 -5.75 1.18
N GLU A 144 -28.73 -6.49 1.39
CA GLU A 144 -28.93 -7.81 0.83
C GLU A 144 -29.03 -7.76 -0.70
N ASP A 145 -29.73 -6.77 -1.24
CA ASP A 145 -29.85 -6.54 -2.69
C ASP A 145 -28.50 -6.14 -3.32
N ILE A 146 -27.73 -5.25 -2.68
CA ILE A 146 -26.36 -4.91 -3.12
C ILE A 146 -25.47 -6.15 -3.13
N LEU A 147 -25.52 -6.99 -2.08
CA LEU A 147 -24.73 -8.23 -2.02
C LEU A 147 -25.14 -9.21 -3.12
N PHE A 148 -26.44 -9.28 -3.42
CA PHE A 148 -26.97 -10.11 -4.50
C PHE A 148 -26.42 -9.66 -5.85
N GLU A 149 -26.48 -8.36 -6.16
CA GLU A 149 -25.99 -7.80 -7.42
C GLU A 149 -24.48 -7.98 -7.59
N VAL A 150 -23.69 -7.73 -6.55
CA VAL A 150 -22.23 -7.96 -6.61
C VAL A 150 -21.92 -9.42 -6.92
N ASN A 151 -22.58 -10.35 -6.22
CA ASN A 151 -22.39 -11.78 -6.48
C ASN A 151 -22.88 -12.20 -7.87
N TYR A 152 -23.99 -11.62 -8.35
CA TYR A 152 -24.51 -11.85 -9.69
C TYR A 152 -23.44 -11.51 -10.73
N PHE A 153 -22.87 -10.30 -10.68
CA PHE A 153 -21.84 -9.89 -11.64
C PHE A 153 -20.52 -10.66 -11.51
N ILE A 154 -20.09 -11.01 -10.28
CA ILE A 154 -18.90 -11.86 -10.11
C ILE A 154 -19.12 -13.24 -10.74
N SER A 155 -20.32 -13.82 -10.55
CA SER A 155 -20.66 -15.13 -11.12
C SER A 155 -20.86 -15.08 -12.64
N GLU A 156 -21.53 -14.07 -13.20
CA GLU A 156 -21.69 -13.95 -14.65
C GLU A 156 -20.33 -13.84 -15.36
N ASN A 157 -19.38 -13.14 -14.73
CA ASN A 157 -18.01 -13.05 -15.19
C ASN A 157 -17.23 -14.37 -15.07
N SER A 158 -17.65 -15.38 -14.32
CA SER A 158 -16.94 -16.68 -14.34
C SER A 158 -17.46 -17.63 -15.44
N PHE A 159 -18.68 -17.42 -15.95
CA PHE A 159 -19.28 -18.28 -16.98
C PHE A 159 -18.73 -18.06 -18.40
N TYR A 160 -18.19 -16.88 -18.72
CA TYR A 160 -17.66 -16.58 -20.06
C TYR A 160 -16.32 -17.26 -20.37
N ASP A 161 -15.57 -17.73 -19.36
CA ASP A 161 -14.34 -18.53 -19.57
C ASP A 161 -14.63 -20.01 -19.87
N ASN A 162 -15.80 -20.52 -19.49
CA ASN A 162 -16.14 -21.95 -19.57
C ASN A 162 -16.75 -22.42 -20.89
N GLU A 163 -16.88 -21.56 -21.92
CA GLU A 163 -17.26 -22.03 -23.26
C GLU A 163 -16.18 -22.92 -23.92
N ASN A 164 -14.97 -22.98 -23.35
CA ASN A 164 -13.97 -24.00 -23.69
C ASN A 164 -13.64 -24.87 -22.46
N GLN A 165 -14.27 -26.06 -22.44
CA GLN A 165 -13.90 -27.27 -21.68
C GLN A 165 -14.39 -27.39 -20.23
N GLN A 166 -15.31 -28.34 -20.02
CA GLN A 166 -15.55 -29.15 -18.81
C GLN A 166 -15.07 -28.57 -17.45
N GLY A 167 -15.70 -27.48 -16.99
CA GLY A 167 -15.63 -27.03 -15.60
C GLY A 167 -16.73 -27.68 -14.77
N ASP A 168 -16.36 -28.31 -13.65
CA ASP A 168 -17.28 -28.94 -12.69
C ASP A 168 -18.21 -27.90 -12.05
N LEU A 169 -19.50 -28.25 -11.90
CA LEU A 169 -20.54 -27.52 -11.14
C LEU A 169 -20.20 -27.28 -9.65
N LEU A 170 -19.00 -27.68 -9.19
CA LEU A 170 -18.47 -27.46 -7.84
C LEU A 170 -17.70 -26.14 -7.70
N GLU A 171 -17.46 -25.40 -8.78
CA GLU A 171 -16.72 -24.13 -8.74
C GLU A 171 -17.60 -22.90 -8.49
N GLU A 172 -18.92 -22.94 -8.76
CA GLU A 172 -19.83 -21.81 -8.56
C GLU A 172 -19.94 -21.34 -7.09
N GLU A 173 -19.83 -22.25 -6.12
CA GLU A 173 -19.91 -21.90 -4.68
C GLU A 173 -18.66 -21.15 -4.16
N ASN A 174 -17.53 -21.23 -4.86
CA ASN A 174 -16.26 -20.64 -4.41
C ASN A 174 -16.05 -19.17 -4.82
N TYR A 175 -16.87 -18.64 -5.72
CA TYR A 175 -16.72 -17.27 -6.26
C TYR A 175 -17.71 -16.27 -5.66
N THR A 176 -18.51 -16.67 -4.67
CA THR A 176 -19.43 -15.75 -3.99
C THR A 176 -18.76 -15.10 -2.79
N ILE A 177 -18.88 -13.78 -2.67
CA ILE A 177 -18.47 -13.05 -1.50
C ILE A 177 -19.56 -13.06 -0.43
N LYS A 178 -19.12 -13.07 0.82
CA LYS A 178 -20.01 -13.00 1.99
C LYS A 178 -20.21 -11.54 2.40
N LEU A 179 -21.30 -11.27 3.13
CA LEU A 179 -21.58 -9.95 3.70
C LEU A 179 -20.40 -9.35 4.50
N ALA A 180 -19.56 -10.18 5.12
CA ALA A 180 -18.37 -9.69 5.83
C ALA A 180 -17.36 -9.03 4.87
N TYR A 181 -17.07 -9.68 3.73
CA TYR A 181 -16.18 -9.14 2.71
C TYR A 181 -16.77 -7.88 2.05
N LEU A 182 -18.08 -7.88 1.76
CA LEU A 182 -18.74 -6.68 1.23
C LEU A 182 -18.60 -5.48 2.18
N LYS A 183 -18.57 -5.69 3.50
CA LYS A 183 -18.34 -4.62 4.48
C LYS A 183 -16.90 -4.11 4.44
N GLU A 184 -15.93 -5.02 4.33
CA GLU A 184 -14.51 -4.67 4.16
C GLU A 184 -14.30 -3.86 2.87
N ASP A 185 -14.89 -4.31 1.76
CA ASP A 185 -14.87 -3.57 0.48
C ASP A 185 -15.49 -2.18 0.62
N PHE A 186 -16.55 -2.03 1.42
CA PHE A 186 -17.17 -0.72 1.66
C PHE A 186 -16.27 0.20 2.48
N GLU A 187 -15.57 -0.32 3.49
CA GLU A 187 -14.60 0.45 4.28
C GLU A 187 -13.44 0.94 3.40
N ASP A 188 -12.91 0.07 2.55
CA ASP A 188 -11.88 0.43 1.57
C ASP A 188 -12.40 1.49 0.58
N PHE A 189 -13.59 1.29 0.02
CA PHE A 189 -14.24 2.24 -0.87
C PHE A 189 -14.41 3.63 -0.22
N LEU A 190 -14.87 3.69 1.03
CA LEU A 190 -14.99 4.95 1.77
C LEU A 190 -13.64 5.63 1.92
N SER A 191 -12.60 4.88 2.30
CA SER A 191 -11.25 5.43 2.47
C SER A 191 -10.71 6.05 1.17
N LEU A 192 -10.96 5.43 0.02
CA LEU A 192 -10.58 5.94 -1.30
C LEU A 192 -11.38 7.20 -1.67
N ARG A 193 -12.69 7.22 -1.36
CA ARG A 193 -13.56 8.41 -1.54
C ARG A 193 -13.08 9.61 -0.73
N TYR A 194 -12.59 9.41 0.50
CA TYR A 194 -12.03 10.50 1.32
C TYR A 194 -10.77 11.12 0.72
N ILE A 195 -9.98 10.35 -0.05
CA ILE A 195 -8.79 10.87 -0.72
C ILE A 195 -9.21 11.81 -1.84
N PHE A 196 -10.10 11.35 -2.72
CA PHE A 196 -10.50 12.09 -3.91
C PHE A 196 -12.03 12.20 -4.01
N PRO A 197 -12.65 13.17 -3.31
CA PRO A 197 -14.09 13.31 -3.27
C PRO A 197 -14.64 13.77 -4.62
N ASN A 198 -15.90 13.45 -4.91
CA ASN A 198 -16.61 13.80 -6.15
C ASN A 198 -16.09 13.09 -7.42
N THR A 199 -15.55 11.87 -7.29
CA THR A 199 -15.26 10.99 -8.44
C THR A 199 -15.89 9.62 -8.26
N TYR A 200 -16.20 8.95 -9.38
CA TYR A 200 -16.44 7.51 -9.39
C TYR A 200 -15.11 6.78 -9.18
N ILE A 201 -14.95 6.11 -8.04
CA ILE A 201 -13.76 5.30 -7.72
C ILE A 201 -13.71 4.08 -8.65
N SER A 202 -14.88 3.49 -8.95
CA SER A 202 -15.04 2.36 -9.85
C SER A 202 -14.49 2.57 -11.26
N TYR A 203 -14.49 3.81 -11.76
CA TYR A 203 -13.89 4.14 -13.06
C TYR A 203 -12.39 3.86 -13.05
N TYR A 204 -11.69 4.36 -12.04
CA TYR A 204 -10.25 4.13 -11.88
C TYR A 204 -9.96 2.67 -11.50
N ALA A 205 -10.83 2.04 -10.71
CA ALA A 205 -10.71 0.62 -10.38
C ALA A 205 -10.76 -0.24 -11.64
N SER A 206 -11.77 -0.03 -12.49
CA SER A 206 -11.92 -0.72 -13.79
C SER A 206 -10.72 -0.46 -14.71
N GLN A 207 -10.13 0.74 -14.66
CA GLN A 207 -8.92 1.06 -15.42
C GLN A 207 -7.71 0.28 -14.92
N ILE A 208 -7.49 0.24 -13.61
CA ILE A 208 -6.38 -0.49 -12.99
C ILE A 208 -6.52 -1.98 -13.23
N PHE A 209 -7.71 -2.54 -13.06
CA PHE A 209 -7.99 -3.94 -13.35
C PHE A 209 -7.69 -4.28 -14.81
N PHE A 210 -8.12 -3.43 -15.75
CA PHE A 210 -7.75 -3.58 -17.16
C PHE A 210 -6.23 -3.55 -17.36
N LEU A 211 -5.51 -2.62 -16.73
CA LEU A 211 -4.05 -2.50 -16.85
C LEU A 211 -3.31 -3.69 -16.23
N GLU A 212 -3.73 -4.15 -15.06
CA GLU A 212 -3.20 -5.34 -14.40
C GLU A 212 -3.30 -6.54 -15.33
N GLN A 213 -4.51 -6.82 -15.83
CA GLN A 213 -4.74 -7.89 -16.79
C GLN A 213 -3.85 -7.67 -18.02
N LYS A 214 -3.81 -6.44 -18.55
CA LYS A 214 -3.06 -6.05 -19.76
C LYS A 214 -1.53 -6.24 -19.64
N THR A 215 -0.98 -6.11 -18.43
CA THR A 215 0.47 -5.99 -18.22
C THR A 215 1.08 -7.15 -17.44
N SER A 216 0.26 -8.00 -16.83
CA SER A 216 0.68 -9.17 -16.03
C SER A 216 1.80 -9.98 -16.70
N ASN A 217 1.64 -10.35 -17.97
CA ASN A 217 2.62 -11.13 -18.72
C ASN A 217 3.92 -10.36 -18.99
N LYS A 218 3.86 -9.04 -19.19
CA LYS A 218 5.06 -8.21 -19.33
C LYS A 218 5.87 -8.19 -18.03
N MET A 219 5.18 -8.09 -16.89
CA MET A 219 5.83 -8.09 -15.58
C MET A 219 6.47 -9.44 -15.27
N ARG A 220 5.75 -10.55 -15.51
CA ARG A 220 6.30 -11.91 -15.39
C ARG A 220 7.54 -12.11 -16.28
N ARG A 221 7.50 -11.61 -17.52
CA ARG A 221 8.65 -11.64 -18.42
C ARG A 221 9.84 -10.86 -17.86
N PHE A 222 9.59 -9.65 -17.35
CA PHE A 222 10.64 -8.84 -16.75
C PHE A 222 11.32 -9.58 -15.59
N VAL A 223 10.54 -10.18 -14.68
CA VAL A 223 11.04 -11.01 -13.57
C VAL A 223 11.97 -12.12 -14.09
N ARG A 224 11.50 -12.93 -15.05
CA ARG A 224 12.30 -14.01 -15.66
C ARG A 224 13.58 -13.50 -16.33
N GLU A 225 13.52 -12.36 -17.02
CA GLU A 225 14.69 -11.77 -17.67
C GLU A 225 15.74 -11.32 -16.66
N ILE A 226 15.34 -10.64 -15.59
CA ILE A 226 16.27 -10.22 -14.52
C ILE A 226 16.88 -11.44 -13.81
N ASP A 227 16.10 -12.48 -13.52
CA ASP A 227 16.61 -13.74 -12.97
C ASP A 227 17.67 -14.38 -13.86
N ALA A 228 17.44 -14.43 -15.18
CA ALA A 228 18.41 -15.00 -16.12
C ALA A 228 19.69 -14.13 -16.22
N LEU A 229 19.54 -12.81 -16.29
CA LEU A 229 20.65 -11.89 -16.51
C LEU A 229 21.55 -11.75 -15.28
N THR A 230 20.98 -11.76 -14.08
CA THR A 230 21.75 -11.71 -12.81
C THR A 230 22.58 -12.98 -12.57
N ASN A 231 22.17 -14.12 -13.15
CA ASN A 231 22.89 -15.38 -13.10
C ASN A 231 23.82 -15.62 -14.30
N SER A 232 23.88 -14.69 -15.27
CA SER A 232 24.66 -14.86 -16.50
C SER A 232 26.17 -14.77 -16.24
N PRO A 233 26.96 -15.81 -16.57
CA PRO A 233 28.42 -15.76 -16.44
C PRO A 233 29.06 -14.68 -17.30
N THR A 234 28.48 -14.40 -18.48
CA THR A 234 29.00 -13.39 -19.40
C THR A 234 28.75 -11.98 -18.89
N ILE A 235 27.59 -11.71 -18.29
CA ILE A 235 27.30 -10.39 -17.69
C ILE A 235 28.21 -10.13 -16.50
N ASN A 236 28.47 -11.16 -15.69
CA ASN A 236 29.40 -11.09 -14.57
C ASN A 236 30.86 -10.77 -14.97
N GLN A 237 31.23 -10.94 -16.24
CA GLN A 237 32.54 -10.49 -16.74
C GLN A 237 32.60 -8.97 -17.00
N VAL A 238 31.45 -8.32 -17.19
CA VAL A 238 31.33 -6.90 -17.57
C VAL A 238 30.90 -6.02 -16.38
N SER A 239 30.01 -6.53 -15.52
CA SER A 239 29.51 -5.85 -14.32
C SER A 239 29.10 -6.87 -13.27
N THR A 240 29.22 -6.52 -11.98
CA THR A 240 28.61 -7.33 -10.93
C THR A 240 27.09 -7.27 -11.02
N SER A 241 26.40 -8.34 -10.62
CA SER A 241 24.93 -8.39 -10.56
C SER A 241 24.36 -7.22 -9.74
N SER A 242 24.99 -6.87 -8.61
CA SER A 242 24.57 -5.73 -7.79
C SER A 242 24.63 -4.39 -8.54
N LYS A 243 25.72 -4.12 -9.26
CA LYS A 243 25.88 -2.87 -10.02
C LYS A 243 24.93 -2.81 -11.23
N TYR A 244 24.64 -3.96 -11.82
CA TYR A 244 23.62 -4.07 -12.87
C TYR A 244 22.23 -3.72 -12.32
N LEU A 245 21.85 -4.29 -11.17
CA LEU A 245 20.59 -3.99 -10.50
C LEU A 245 20.49 -2.52 -10.07
N GLU A 246 21.53 -1.93 -9.46
CA GLU A 246 21.58 -0.51 -9.10
C GLU A 246 21.36 0.42 -10.31
N THR A 247 21.92 0.04 -11.48
CA THR A 247 21.73 0.80 -12.72
C THR A 247 20.26 0.73 -13.16
N LEU A 248 19.68 -0.47 -13.18
CA LEU A 248 18.26 -0.64 -13.54
C LEU A 248 17.32 0.05 -12.56
N ILE A 249 17.62 0.04 -11.25
CA ILE A 249 16.85 0.77 -10.24
C ILE A 249 16.85 2.25 -10.59
N SER A 250 18.05 2.83 -10.78
CA SER A 250 18.17 4.26 -11.13
C SER A 250 17.42 4.63 -12.41
N GLU A 251 17.47 3.77 -13.44
CA GLU A 251 16.74 3.99 -14.69
C GLU A 251 15.23 3.93 -14.49
N ASN A 252 14.72 2.93 -13.75
CA ASN A 252 13.29 2.77 -13.50
C ASN A 252 12.76 3.83 -12.53
N GLU A 253 13.56 4.36 -11.60
CA GLU A 253 13.17 5.47 -10.72
C GLU A 253 12.86 6.72 -11.55
N ILE A 254 13.76 7.08 -12.46
CA ILE A 254 13.58 8.23 -13.36
C ILE A 254 12.33 8.04 -14.22
N LEU A 255 12.14 6.85 -14.78
CA LEU A 255 10.97 6.54 -15.61
C LEU A 255 9.67 6.55 -14.81
N CYS A 256 9.67 5.99 -13.60
CA CYS A 256 8.54 6.05 -12.67
C CYS A 256 8.14 7.51 -12.43
N TYR A 257 9.05 8.35 -11.90
CA TYR A 257 8.74 9.76 -11.64
C TYR A 257 8.26 10.54 -12.88
N LYS A 258 8.80 10.21 -14.05
CA LYS A 258 8.41 10.86 -15.31
C LYS A 258 6.98 10.51 -15.74
N HIS A 259 6.51 9.30 -15.43
CA HIS A 259 5.27 8.75 -15.98
C HIS A 259 4.15 8.56 -14.95
N SER A 260 4.44 8.57 -13.64
CA SER A 260 3.46 8.36 -12.56
C SER A 260 2.31 9.37 -12.53
N PHE A 261 2.48 10.53 -13.16
CA PHE A 261 1.40 11.50 -13.28
C PHE A 261 0.40 11.15 -14.38
N ASP A 262 0.88 10.64 -15.52
CA ASP A 262 0.06 10.36 -16.70
C ASP A 262 -0.56 8.95 -16.67
N THR A 263 0.07 8.03 -15.93
CA THR A 263 -0.32 6.62 -15.87
C THR A 263 -0.27 6.12 -14.42
N PRO A 264 -1.30 5.39 -13.93
CA PRO A 264 -1.26 4.76 -12.63
C PRO A 264 -0.10 3.77 -12.58
N GLN A 265 0.69 3.84 -11.51
CA GLN A 265 1.72 2.84 -11.26
C GLN A 265 1.07 1.68 -10.53
N LEU A 266 1.02 0.51 -11.19
CA LEU A 266 0.57 -0.72 -10.55
C LEU A 266 1.45 -0.98 -9.34
N ASP A 267 0.81 -1.36 -8.24
CA ASP A 267 1.45 -1.64 -6.97
C ASP A 267 1.01 -2.99 -6.39
N GLY A 268 1.86 -3.57 -5.55
CA GLY A 268 1.62 -4.88 -4.95
C GLY A 268 2.86 -5.53 -4.37
N PHE A 269 2.92 -6.86 -4.41
CA PHE A 269 4.00 -7.66 -3.84
C PHE A 269 4.38 -8.85 -4.75
N PHE A 270 5.39 -9.61 -4.33
CA PHE A 270 5.86 -10.80 -5.04
C PHE A 270 5.74 -12.01 -4.12
N GLU A 271 4.99 -13.02 -4.56
CA GLU A 271 5.02 -14.35 -3.96
C GLU A 271 6.08 -15.18 -4.70
N GLU A 272 7.23 -15.42 -4.08
CA GLU A 272 8.44 -15.96 -4.73
C GLU A 272 8.89 -15.09 -5.93
N VAL A 273 8.38 -15.38 -7.13
CA VAL A 273 8.65 -14.68 -8.40
C VAL A 273 7.38 -14.24 -9.12
N THR A 274 6.22 -14.52 -8.53
CA THR A 274 4.92 -14.20 -9.12
C THR A 274 4.48 -12.81 -8.65
N PRO A 275 4.31 -11.84 -9.57
CA PRO A 275 3.77 -10.54 -9.21
C PRO A 275 2.30 -10.67 -8.82
N VAL A 276 1.93 -10.11 -7.68
CA VAL A 276 0.55 -9.95 -7.21
C VAL A 276 0.28 -8.46 -7.09
N VAL A 277 -0.66 -7.94 -7.88
CA VAL A 277 -1.06 -6.53 -7.84
C VAL A 277 -2.17 -6.37 -6.80
N THR A 278 -2.08 -5.33 -5.99
CA THR A 278 -3.13 -4.96 -5.03
C THR A 278 -3.92 -3.78 -5.58
N LEU A 279 -5.20 -4.02 -5.89
CA LEU A 279 -6.07 -2.98 -6.46
C LEU A 279 -6.18 -1.77 -5.52
N TYR A 280 -6.38 -2.02 -4.23
CA TYR A 280 -6.49 -0.98 -3.21
C TYR A 280 -5.24 -0.10 -3.14
N ASP A 281 -4.03 -0.67 -2.98
CA ASP A 281 -2.80 0.14 -2.86
C ASP A 281 -2.52 0.93 -4.14
N THR A 282 -2.79 0.31 -5.31
CA THR A 282 -2.65 0.97 -6.60
C THR A 282 -3.60 2.17 -6.71
N LEU A 283 -4.87 1.99 -6.36
CA LEU A 283 -5.88 3.06 -6.33
C LEU A 283 -5.49 4.15 -5.34
N TRP A 284 -5.13 3.77 -4.12
CA TRP A 284 -4.74 4.69 -3.05
C TRP A 284 -3.59 5.59 -3.49
N ASN A 285 -2.53 5.00 -4.05
CA ASN A 285 -1.37 5.74 -4.56
C ASN A 285 -1.78 6.69 -5.68
N TYR A 286 -2.53 6.20 -6.66
CA TYR A 286 -2.91 7.00 -7.81
C TYR A 286 -3.85 8.15 -7.45
N LEU A 287 -4.86 7.90 -6.62
CA LEU A 287 -5.79 8.93 -6.16
C LEU A 287 -5.07 10.03 -5.35
N ASN A 288 -4.06 9.70 -4.55
CA ASN A 288 -3.24 10.71 -3.87
C ASN A 288 -2.45 11.58 -4.85
N ILE A 289 -1.87 10.99 -5.90
CA ILE A 289 -1.21 11.76 -6.98
C ILE A 289 -2.21 12.71 -7.66
N LEU A 290 -3.40 12.21 -8.01
CA LEU A 290 -4.44 13.03 -8.65
C LEU A 290 -4.92 14.17 -7.73
N LYS A 291 -5.14 13.89 -6.45
CA LYS A 291 -5.52 14.85 -5.42
C LYS A 291 -4.49 15.97 -5.27
N ASP A 292 -3.23 15.61 -5.03
CA ASP A 292 -2.17 16.57 -4.69
C ASP A 292 -1.64 17.33 -5.92
N SER A 293 -1.88 16.82 -7.13
CA SER A 293 -1.57 17.54 -8.37
C SER A 293 -2.46 18.76 -8.61
N SER A 294 -3.60 18.86 -7.91
CA SER A 294 -4.67 19.85 -8.11
C SER A 294 -5.27 19.94 -9.53
N ILE A 295 -4.78 19.17 -10.50
CA ILE A 295 -5.26 19.16 -11.89
C ILE A 295 -6.69 18.63 -11.94
N PHE A 296 -6.94 17.54 -11.21
CA PHE A 296 -8.27 16.94 -11.15
C PHE A 296 -9.13 17.49 -10.01
N GLN A 297 -8.52 18.06 -8.97
CA GLN A 297 -9.22 18.60 -7.78
C GLN A 297 -10.27 19.66 -8.12
N PHE A 298 -10.10 20.43 -9.18
CA PHE A 298 -11.05 21.48 -9.58
C PHE A 298 -11.79 21.17 -10.88
N THR A 299 -11.71 19.95 -11.41
CA THR A 299 -12.40 19.58 -12.66
C THR A 299 -13.92 19.74 -12.53
N TYR A 300 -14.48 19.36 -11.38
CA TYR A 300 -15.90 19.55 -11.07
C TYR A 300 -16.31 21.04 -11.06
N LEU A 301 -15.48 21.94 -10.52
CA LEU A 301 -15.73 23.39 -10.54
C LEU A 301 -15.67 23.98 -11.95
N ASN A 302 -14.80 23.42 -12.79
CA ASN A 302 -14.54 23.91 -14.14
C ASN A 302 -15.37 23.20 -15.22
N ASN A 303 -16.26 22.27 -14.84
CA ASN A 303 -17.01 21.40 -15.75
C ASN A 303 -16.13 20.64 -16.75
N ILE A 304 -14.96 20.19 -16.30
CA ILE A 304 -14.06 19.35 -17.09
C ILE A 304 -14.46 17.89 -16.84
N TYR A 305 -14.77 17.16 -17.91
CA TYR A 305 -15.11 15.74 -17.81
C TYR A 305 -13.85 14.92 -17.50
N GLN A 306 -13.82 14.27 -16.34
CA GLN A 306 -12.66 13.50 -15.87
C GLN A 306 -12.66 12.04 -16.35
N TYR A 307 -13.81 11.51 -16.77
CA TYR A 307 -13.97 10.11 -17.20
C TYR A 307 -13.66 9.93 -18.70
N ASN A 308 -12.61 10.59 -19.18
CA ASN A 308 -12.18 10.42 -20.56
C ASN A 308 -11.41 9.12 -20.71
N TYR A 309 -11.89 8.24 -21.60
CA TYR A 309 -11.12 7.10 -22.06
C TYR A 309 -9.81 7.58 -22.68
N LEU A 310 -8.70 7.37 -21.98
CA LEU A 310 -7.35 7.61 -22.45
C LEU A 310 -6.68 6.25 -22.67
N GLU A 311 -6.17 6.03 -23.87
CA GLU A 311 -5.29 4.90 -24.11
C GLU A 311 -3.99 5.16 -23.35
N LEU A 312 -3.76 4.34 -22.31
CA LEU A 312 -2.56 4.42 -21.49
C LEU A 312 -1.48 3.51 -22.06
N ASP A 313 -0.24 3.99 -21.99
CA ASP A 313 0.92 3.15 -22.24
C ASP A 313 1.09 2.18 -21.07
N ASP A 314 0.89 0.91 -21.36
CA ASP A 314 0.82 -0.16 -20.40
C ASP A 314 2.24 -0.52 -19.87
N GLU A 315 3.30 -0.21 -20.61
CA GLU A 315 4.69 -0.31 -20.10
C GLU A 315 4.96 0.72 -19.00
N HIS A 316 4.40 1.92 -19.14
CA HIS A 316 4.62 3.00 -18.19
C HIS A 316 3.94 2.76 -16.83
N CYS A 317 2.94 1.89 -16.79
CA CYS A 317 2.24 1.52 -15.56
C CYS A 317 3.05 0.54 -14.67
N LEU A 318 4.13 -0.04 -15.20
CA LEU A 318 4.88 -1.13 -14.54
C LEU A 318 6.10 -0.66 -13.76
N TYR A 319 6.50 0.61 -13.82
CA TYR A 319 7.77 1.04 -13.23
C TYR A 319 7.78 0.89 -11.70
N GLY A 320 6.65 1.13 -11.02
CA GLY A 320 6.49 0.86 -9.58
C GLY A 320 6.79 -0.59 -9.20
N MET A 321 6.06 -1.55 -9.80
CA MET A 321 6.29 -2.98 -9.58
C MET A 321 7.71 -3.45 -9.97
N LYS A 322 8.28 -2.92 -11.06
CA LYS A 322 9.67 -3.23 -11.45
C LYS A 322 10.67 -2.78 -10.39
N LEU A 323 10.50 -1.59 -9.83
CA LEU A 323 11.34 -1.10 -8.74
C LEU A 323 11.24 -1.98 -7.50
N LYS A 324 10.02 -2.39 -7.11
CA LYS A 324 9.81 -3.32 -6.00
C LYS A 324 10.59 -4.63 -6.22
N TYR A 325 10.47 -5.24 -7.40
CA TYR A 325 11.18 -6.47 -7.73
C TYR A 325 12.71 -6.29 -7.78
N LEU A 326 13.20 -5.22 -8.39
CA LEU A 326 14.64 -4.96 -8.48
C LEU A 326 15.26 -4.73 -7.09
N ASN A 327 14.56 -3.98 -6.22
CA ASN A 327 14.97 -3.78 -4.83
C ASN A 327 14.96 -5.09 -4.05
N PHE A 328 13.90 -5.90 -4.19
CA PHE A 328 13.83 -7.25 -3.65
C PHE A 328 15.02 -8.11 -4.10
N LYS A 329 15.43 -8.05 -5.37
CA LYS A 329 16.60 -8.78 -5.87
C LYS A 329 17.94 -8.27 -5.38
N LEU A 330 18.09 -6.96 -5.21
CA LEU A 330 19.35 -6.36 -4.78
C LEU A 330 19.59 -6.54 -3.28
N TYR A 331 18.54 -6.35 -2.48
CA TYR A 331 18.64 -6.34 -1.02
C TYR A 331 18.18 -7.65 -0.37
N GLY A 332 17.55 -8.55 -1.15
CA GLY A 332 16.91 -9.78 -0.67
C GLY A 332 15.45 -9.56 -0.27
N GLU A 333 14.74 -10.65 0.04
CA GLU A 333 13.74 -10.54 1.10
C GLU A 333 14.45 -9.91 2.28
N ASN A 334 13.95 -8.79 2.80
CA ASN A 334 14.21 -8.55 4.20
C ASN A 334 13.59 -9.78 4.89
N GLU A 335 14.42 -10.75 5.28
CA GLU A 335 14.09 -11.91 6.13
C GLU A 335 13.67 -11.43 7.53
N ASP A 336 12.73 -10.48 7.60
CA ASP A 336 11.94 -10.11 8.77
C ASP A 336 10.50 -10.62 8.57
N SER A 337 10.32 -11.76 7.89
CA SER A 337 9.03 -12.43 7.66
C SER A 337 8.44 -13.12 8.90
N ASP A 338 8.86 -12.69 10.09
CA ASP A 338 8.23 -12.99 11.39
C ASP A 338 7.96 -11.69 12.20
N GLU A 339 8.29 -10.50 11.67
CA GLU A 339 7.86 -9.25 12.29
C GLU A 339 6.46 -8.89 11.79
N GLU A 340 5.49 -8.82 12.70
CA GLU A 340 4.28 -7.99 12.59
C GLU A 340 4.59 -6.77 11.71
N SER A 341 3.71 -6.44 10.76
CA SER A 341 3.92 -5.29 9.86
C SER A 341 4.43 -4.10 10.67
N LEU A 342 5.36 -3.30 10.16
CA LEU A 342 6.00 -2.24 10.96
C LEU A 342 4.97 -1.33 11.69
N SER A 343 3.79 -1.16 11.08
CA SER A 343 2.60 -0.53 11.66
C SER A 343 1.97 -1.30 12.83
N GLU A 344 1.77 -2.61 12.70
CA GLU A 344 1.34 -3.50 13.79
C GLU A 344 2.37 -3.55 14.92
N ASN A 345 3.66 -3.68 14.60
CA ASN A 345 4.75 -3.64 15.57
C ASN A 345 4.75 -2.31 16.35
N PHE A 346 4.52 -1.19 15.66
CA PHE A 346 4.40 0.12 16.30
C PHE A 346 3.15 0.21 17.18
N THR A 347 2.04 -0.38 16.75
CA THR A 347 0.78 -0.44 17.51
C THR A 347 0.93 -1.31 18.77
N TYR A 348 1.60 -2.45 18.68
CA TYR A 348 1.96 -3.28 19.82
C TYR A 348 2.88 -2.51 20.78
N PHE A 349 3.88 -1.83 20.25
CA PHE A 349 4.79 -1.01 21.03
C PHE A 349 4.07 0.14 21.76
N ILE A 350 3.11 0.80 21.11
CA ILE A 350 2.23 1.80 21.74
C ILE A 350 1.47 1.18 22.92
N LYS A 351 0.87 -0.01 22.73
CA LYS A 351 0.15 -0.72 23.79
C LYS A 351 1.07 -1.11 24.94
N GLU A 352 2.28 -1.59 24.65
CA GLU A 352 3.29 -1.96 25.65
C GLU A 352 3.69 -0.75 26.51
N LYS A 353 3.74 0.45 25.91
CA LYS A 353 4.17 1.70 26.57
C LYS A 353 3.02 2.58 27.06
N GLU A 354 1.81 2.03 27.23
CA GLU A 354 0.61 2.80 27.60
C GLU A 354 0.80 3.66 28.86
N ASN A 355 1.49 3.16 29.89
CA ASN A 355 1.75 3.95 31.11
C ASN A 355 2.61 5.20 30.84
N PHE A 356 3.61 5.08 29.97
CA PHE A 356 4.44 6.20 29.54
C PHE A 356 3.65 7.17 28.66
N ILE A 357 2.79 6.67 27.78
CA ILE A 357 1.89 7.48 26.96
C ILE A 357 0.95 8.31 27.84
N GLN A 358 0.32 7.69 28.85
CA GLN A 358 -0.55 8.37 29.79
C GLN A 358 0.20 9.42 30.63
N TYR A 359 1.47 9.15 30.97
CA TYR A 359 2.33 10.13 31.62
C TYR A 359 2.58 11.36 30.72
N LEU A 360 2.92 11.15 29.44
CA LEU A 360 3.12 12.25 28.49
C LEU A 360 1.84 13.04 28.22
N LYS A 361 0.68 12.37 28.14
CA LYS A 361 -0.63 13.06 28.03
C LYS A 361 -0.88 14.01 29.21
N ARG A 362 -0.51 13.63 30.44
CA ARG A 362 -0.59 14.51 31.63
C ARG A 362 0.37 15.70 31.57
N LYS A 363 1.42 15.62 30.74
CA LYS A 363 2.34 16.73 30.43
C LYS A 363 1.90 17.53 29.18
N ASN A 364 0.66 17.33 28.71
CA ASN A 364 0.05 18.02 27.57
C ASN A 364 0.68 17.73 26.19
N PHE A 365 1.30 16.56 26.02
CA PHE A 365 1.68 16.09 24.69
C PHE A 365 0.47 15.47 23.97
N THR A 366 0.29 15.83 22.70
CA THR A 366 -0.72 15.26 21.81
C THR A 366 -0.29 13.87 21.32
N THR A 367 -1.23 13.06 20.83
CA THR A 367 -0.94 11.73 20.29
C THR A 367 0.13 11.76 19.19
N ARG A 368 0.09 12.75 18.30
CA ARG A 368 1.10 12.92 17.25
C ARG A 368 2.50 13.16 17.83
N GLU A 369 2.61 14.04 18.83
CA GLU A 369 3.88 14.35 19.48
C GLU A 369 4.41 13.14 20.27
N ILE A 370 3.51 12.37 20.90
CA ILE A 370 3.86 11.13 21.61
C ILE A 370 4.41 10.09 20.63
N ASN A 371 3.79 9.90 19.47
CA ASN A 371 4.29 8.96 18.46
C ASN A 371 5.70 9.34 17.98
N ILE A 372 5.96 10.63 17.80
CA ILE A 372 7.31 11.15 17.48
C ILE A 372 8.30 10.79 18.60
N ILE A 373 7.93 11.00 19.87
CA ILE A 373 8.79 10.67 21.02
C ILE A 373 9.07 9.17 21.08
N LEU A 374 8.04 8.32 20.88
CA LEU A 374 8.18 6.86 20.86
C LEU A 374 9.09 6.38 19.72
N ASN A 375 8.96 6.98 18.54
CA ASN A 375 9.81 6.66 17.40
C ASN A 375 11.28 7.03 17.68
N ILE A 376 11.52 8.22 18.23
CA ILE A 376 12.86 8.67 18.62
C ILE A 376 13.48 7.76 19.69
N LEU A 377 12.69 7.34 20.70
CA LEU A 377 13.13 6.41 21.75
C LEU A 377 13.38 4.98 21.23
N SER A 378 12.85 4.66 20.05
CA SER A 378 13.09 3.42 19.30
C SER A 378 14.17 3.60 18.23
N GLU A 379 15.09 4.55 18.43
CA GLU A 379 16.19 4.84 17.51
C GLU A 379 15.72 5.13 16.06
N ASN A 380 14.52 5.72 15.92
CA ASN A 380 13.88 6.06 14.65
C ASN A 380 13.49 4.86 13.76
N LYS A 381 13.23 3.68 14.37
CA LYS A 381 12.82 2.45 13.64
C LYS A 381 11.59 2.66 12.75
N TYR A 382 10.67 3.53 13.15
CA TYR A 382 9.35 3.69 12.51
C TYR A 382 9.28 4.89 11.55
N ASN A 383 10.42 5.35 11.03
CA ASN A 383 10.48 6.49 10.10
C ASN A 383 9.69 6.29 8.80
N SER A 384 9.60 5.05 8.32
CA SER A 384 8.81 4.70 7.12
C SER A 384 7.29 4.74 7.36
N LEU A 385 6.83 4.97 8.58
CA LEU A 385 5.41 5.23 8.90
C LEU A 385 5.07 6.74 8.89
N ASP A 386 5.88 7.57 8.23
CA ASP A 386 5.76 9.04 8.19
C ASP A 386 5.77 9.74 9.56
N ILE A 387 6.33 9.06 10.57
CA ILE A 387 6.53 9.64 11.89
C ILE A 387 7.82 10.45 11.87
N LYS A 388 7.71 11.74 12.17
CA LYS A 388 8.87 12.64 12.23
C LYS A 388 9.95 12.12 13.20
N SER A 389 11.19 12.45 12.90
CA SER A 389 12.37 11.93 13.61
C SER A 389 13.44 13.00 13.82
N LEU A 390 14.42 12.70 14.68
CA LEU A 390 15.62 13.50 14.88
C LEU A 390 16.84 12.61 14.85
N ASN A 391 17.99 13.12 14.37
CA ASN A 391 19.23 12.37 14.44
C ASN A 391 19.67 12.21 15.91
N THR A 392 19.69 10.96 16.39
CA THR A 392 20.12 10.59 17.76
C THR A 392 21.41 9.77 17.80
N GLU A 393 22.18 9.70 16.70
CA GLU A 393 23.42 8.90 16.61
C GLU A 393 24.39 9.22 17.76
N ARG A 394 24.45 10.48 18.18
CA ARG A 394 25.27 10.90 19.34
C ARG A 394 24.51 10.67 20.65
N ASP A 395 25.13 9.95 21.57
CA ASP A 395 24.59 9.67 22.92
C ASP A 395 24.13 10.92 23.68
N ILE A 396 24.83 12.05 23.50
CA ILE A 396 24.45 13.32 24.14
C ILE A 396 23.11 13.87 23.63
N TYR A 397 22.76 13.63 22.36
CA TYR A 397 21.47 14.06 21.82
C TYR A 397 20.36 13.14 22.31
N PHE A 398 20.56 11.82 22.31
CA PHE A 398 19.61 10.90 22.91
C PHE A 398 19.39 11.20 24.41
N PHE A 399 20.46 11.51 25.17
CA PHE A 399 20.35 11.94 26.56
C PHE A 399 19.48 13.20 26.73
N ARG A 400 19.69 14.21 25.88
CA ARG A 400 18.90 15.45 25.91
C ARG A 400 17.44 15.19 25.59
N ILE A 401 17.13 14.30 24.65
CA ILE A 401 15.77 13.86 24.35
C ILE A 401 15.14 13.24 25.59
N CYS A 402 15.83 12.29 26.24
CA CYS A 402 15.33 11.67 27.46
C CYS A 402 15.07 12.70 28.57
N TYR A 403 15.86 13.77 28.63
CA TYR A 403 15.63 14.86 29.56
C TYR A 403 14.44 15.75 29.19
N PHE A 404 14.45 16.32 27.98
CA PHE A 404 13.48 17.32 27.54
C PHE A 404 12.07 16.74 27.41
N PHE A 405 11.94 15.47 27.02
CA PHE A 405 10.65 14.77 26.91
C PHE A 405 10.25 14.03 28.20
N HIS A 406 10.80 14.43 29.36
CA HIS A 406 10.42 13.89 30.67
C HIS A 406 10.58 12.36 30.83
N VAL A 407 11.44 11.71 30.04
CA VAL A 407 11.66 10.25 30.10
C VAL A 407 12.31 9.86 31.42
N PHE A 408 13.33 10.61 31.88
CA PHE A 408 13.92 10.37 33.20
C PHE A 408 12.89 10.57 34.33
N ASP A 409 12.02 11.57 34.20
CA ASP A 409 11.00 11.86 35.21
C ASP A 409 9.97 10.73 35.30
N TYR A 410 9.53 10.19 34.17
CA TYR A 410 8.66 9.01 34.15
C TYR A 410 9.26 7.84 34.93
N PHE A 411 10.51 7.48 34.63
CA PHE A 411 11.14 6.33 35.28
C PHE A 411 11.41 6.58 36.78
N THR A 412 11.64 7.82 37.20
CA THR A 412 11.80 8.14 38.63
C THR A 412 10.46 8.24 39.36
N GLU A 413 9.46 8.92 38.78
CA GLU A 413 8.17 9.21 39.43
C GLU A 413 7.19 8.04 39.39
N ILE A 414 7.19 7.27 38.30
CA ILE A 414 6.24 6.17 38.06
C ILE A 414 6.89 4.81 38.33
N GLU A 415 8.09 4.57 37.80
CA GLU A 415 8.78 3.27 37.92
C GLU A 415 9.72 3.20 39.16
N GLY A 416 9.88 4.30 39.89
CA GLY A 416 10.69 4.35 41.13
C GLY A 416 12.20 4.17 40.94
N ILE A 417 12.72 4.38 39.73
CA ILE A 417 14.14 4.20 39.42
C ILE A 417 14.99 5.34 39.97
N ILE A 418 16.07 4.96 40.66
CA ILE A 418 17.13 5.87 41.10
C ILE A 418 18.32 5.77 40.13
N PHE A 419 18.62 6.86 39.44
CA PHE A 419 19.69 6.93 38.43
C PHE A 419 21.08 7.21 39.04
N ASP A 420 21.55 6.31 39.91
CA ASP A 420 22.85 6.39 40.61
C ASP A 420 23.94 5.45 40.07
N SER A 421 23.57 4.56 39.14
CA SER A 421 24.47 3.54 38.60
C SER A 421 24.29 3.38 37.09
N ILE A 422 25.25 2.75 36.43
CA ILE A 422 25.20 2.48 34.98
C ILE A 422 24.00 1.58 34.64
N VAL A 423 23.62 0.67 35.55
CA VAL A 423 22.55 -0.32 35.34
C VAL A 423 21.18 0.35 35.36
N SER A 424 20.97 1.41 36.15
CA SER A 424 19.67 2.07 36.22
C SER A 424 19.25 2.78 34.93
N PHE A 425 20.16 3.01 33.98
CA PHE A 425 19.82 3.53 32.64
C PHE A 425 19.38 2.46 31.64
N GLN A 426 19.47 1.17 31.98
CA GLN A 426 19.11 0.07 31.09
C GLN A 426 17.67 0.18 30.54
N PRO A 427 16.63 0.51 31.34
CA PRO A 427 15.26 0.59 30.83
C PRO A 427 15.03 1.71 29.81
N ILE A 428 15.86 2.76 29.84
CA ILE A 428 15.79 3.87 28.88
C ILE A 428 16.53 3.51 27.59
N ILE A 429 17.69 2.87 27.71
CA ILE A 429 18.51 2.51 26.54
C ILE A 429 17.84 1.36 25.77
N LYS A 430 17.23 0.42 26.47
CA LYS A 430 16.40 -0.65 25.91
C LYS A 430 14.92 -0.32 26.03
N PHE A 431 14.55 0.95 25.81
CA PHE A 431 13.15 1.37 25.80
C PHE A 431 12.35 0.59 24.76
N ASN A 432 12.96 0.37 23.58
CA ASN A 432 12.63 -0.73 22.68
C ASN A 432 13.69 -1.83 22.82
N SER A 433 13.26 -3.09 22.86
CA SER A 433 14.15 -4.26 23.07
C SER A 433 15.22 -4.39 21.98
N GLN A 434 14.95 -3.88 20.78
CA GLN A 434 15.80 -3.97 19.60
C GLN A 434 16.80 -2.80 19.46
N ASN A 435 16.74 -1.79 20.34
CA ASN A 435 17.67 -0.65 20.31
C ASN A 435 19.12 -1.11 20.35
N LYS A 436 19.99 -0.51 19.53
CA LYS A 436 21.40 -0.89 19.38
C LYS A 436 22.34 -0.16 20.34
N ARG A 437 21.89 0.92 21.00
CA ARG A 437 22.74 1.72 21.91
C ARG A 437 23.20 0.93 23.14
N GLU A 438 24.47 1.10 23.50
CA GLU A 438 25.08 0.40 24.65
C GLU A 438 25.80 1.32 25.67
N ASN A 439 26.05 2.59 25.34
CA ASN A 439 26.93 3.47 26.11
C ASN A 439 26.27 4.11 27.36
N LYS A 440 26.00 3.27 28.36
CA LYS A 440 25.39 3.65 29.65
C LYS A 440 26.29 4.53 30.54
N GLN A 441 27.61 4.46 30.35
CA GLN A 441 28.55 5.18 31.20
C GLN A 441 28.51 6.69 30.95
N GLN A 442 28.26 7.12 29.71
CA GLN A 442 28.09 8.54 29.40
C GLN A 442 26.79 9.09 29.98
N PHE A 443 25.73 8.28 30.03
CA PHE A 443 24.44 8.65 30.64
C PHE A 443 24.59 8.96 32.13
N LEU A 444 25.27 8.09 32.88
CA LEU A 444 25.55 8.33 34.30
C LEU A 444 26.34 9.63 34.52
N LYS A 445 27.42 9.85 33.75
CA LYS A 445 28.23 11.07 33.85
C LYS A 445 27.41 12.33 33.60
N ASN A 446 26.58 12.33 32.56
CA ASN A 446 25.74 13.47 32.21
C ASN A 446 24.65 13.72 33.27
N TYR A 447 24.01 12.64 33.75
CA TYR A 447 22.94 12.73 34.74
C TYR A 447 23.44 13.22 36.10
N SER A 448 24.56 12.68 36.60
CA SER A 448 25.16 13.12 37.87
C SER A 448 25.59 14.60 37.84
N ASN A 449 25.86 15.14 36.66
CA ASN A 449 26.31 16.52 36.49
C ASN A 449 25.21 17.44 35.93
N ILE A 450 23.95 17.01 35.88
CA ILE A 450 22.86 17.76 35.26
C ILE A 450 22.56 19.12 35.92
N ASN A 451 23.01 19.28 37.16
CA ASN A 451 22.89 20.51 37.96
C ASN A 451 24.24 21.23 38.15
N ASN A 452 25.31 20.82 37.44
CA ASN A 452 26.64 21.40 37.56
C ASN A 452 27.18 21.92 36.21
N PRO A 453 26.84 23.16 35.82
CA PRO A 453 27.23 23.73 34.52
C PRO A 453 28.73 23.88 34.29
N GLU A 454 29.53 23.92 35.36
CA GLU A 454 30.98 24.06 35.29
C GLU A 454 31.68 22.71 35.02
N HIS A 455 30.97 21.59 35.19
CA HIS A 455 31.55 20.27 34.97
C HIS A 455 31.66 19.95 33.48
N LYS A 456 32.77 19.29 33.08
CA LYS A 456 33.04 18.91 31.68
C LYS A 456 31.95 18.02 31.05
N ASP A 457 31.27 17.24 31.89
CA ASP A 457 30.21 16.30 31.49
C ASP A 457 28.81 16.91 31.62
N TYR A 458 28.69 18.24 31.80
CA TYR A 458 27.41 18.94 31.82
C TYR A 458 26.68 18.81 30.46
N PRO A 459 25.42 18.34 30.43
CA PRO A 459 24.75 18.03 29.17
C PRO A 459 24.25 19.26 28.40
N PHE A 460 24.12 20.44 29.01
CA PHE A 460 23.41 21.59 28.43
C PHE A 460 24.29 22.81 28.14
N THR A 461 25.22 22.72 27.19
CA THR A 461 25.95 23.91 26.73
C THR A 461 25.06 24.87 25.92
N LEU A 462 24.88 26.12 26.38
CA LEU A 462 24.05 27.19 25.77
C LEU A 462 23.88 27.08 24.24
N LYS A 463 24.96 27.25 23.47
CA LYS A 463 24.89 27.27 22.00
C LYS A 463 24.35 25.98 21.38
N LYS A 464 24.77 24.81 21.88
CA LYS A 464 24.33 23.51 21.32
C LYS A 464 22.96 23.09 21.83
N THR A 465 22.52 23.61 22.98
CA THR A 465 21.19 23.30 23.52
C THR A 465 20.13 24.14 22.84
N GLU A 466 20.38 25.43 22.60
CA GLU A 466 19.46 26.28 21.82
C GLU A 466 19.26 25.74 20.41
N LEU A 467 20.33 25.38 19.69
CA LEU A 467 20.22 24.77 18.36
C LEU A 467 19.38 23.48 18.39
N PHE A 468 19.55 22.67 19.43
CA PHE A 468 18.83 21.42 19.60
C PHE A 468 17.34 21.65 19.90
N LEU A 469 17.01 22.65 20.72
CA LEU A 469 15.63 23.02 21.03
C LEU A 469 14.92 23.64 19.81
N SER A 470 15.62 24.47 19.03
CA SER A 470 15.11 24.95 17.75
C SER A 470 14.85 23.79 16.78
N GLU A 471 15.73 22.79 16.74
CA GLU A 471 15.54 21.61 15.88
C GLU A 471 14.28 20.82 16.26
N ILE A 472 13.98 20.69 17.56
CA ILE A 472 12.71 20.09 18.05
C ILE A 472 11.50 20.91 17.58
N GLU A 473 11.53 22.23 17.77
CA GLU A 473 10.41 23.11 17.42
C GLU A 473 10.15 23.11 15.90
N TYR A 474 11.19 23.36 15.09
CA TYR A 474 11.04 23.46 13.64
C TYR A 474 10.87 22.11 12.93
N SER A 475 11.62 21.09 13.33
CA SER A 475 11.61 19.80 12.62
C SER A 475 10.45 18.94 13.11
N LEU A 476 10.29 18.81 14.42
CA LEU A 476 9.25 17.96 15.00
C LEU A 476 7.89 18.66 15.08
N GLY A 477 7.88 20.00 15.20
CA GLY A 477 6.63 20.76 15.42
C GLY A 477 6.12 20.63 16.85
N ILE A 478 7.02 20.49 17.83
CA ILE A 478 6.69 20.36 19.25
C ILE A 478 7.03 21.68 19.95
N ASP A 479 6.04 22.26 20.64
CA ASP A 479 6.21 23.53 21.34
C ASP A 479 7.23 23.42 22.48
N ARG A 480 8.16 24.38 22.55
CA ARG A 480 9.21 24.43 23.57
C ARG A 480 8.66 24.49 25.00
N GLU A 481 7.47 25.04 25.19
CA GLU A 481 6.82 25.17 26.50
C GLU A 481 6.41 23.82 27.12
N LYS A 482 6.26 22.77 26.31
CA LYS A 482 5.96 21.40 26.78
C LYS A 482 7.21 20.65 27.23
N LEU A 483 8.40 21.13 26.88
CA LEU A 483 9.67 20.48 27.18
C LEU A 483 10.13 20.81 28.61
N LYS A 484 10.85 19.87 29.22
CA LYS A 484 11.43 20.06 30.54
C LYS A 484 12.39 21.26 30.55
N PRO A 485 12.19 22.26 31.44
CA PRO A 485 13.12 23.37 31.54
C PRO A 485 14.49 22.87 32.02
N ILE A 486 15.56 23.44 31.48
CA ILE A 486 16.92 23.23 32.00
C ILE A 486 16.93 23.73 33.45
N PRO A 487 17.58 23.04 34.40
CA PRO A 487 17.55 23.45 35.80
C PRO A 487 18.11 24.88 35.93
N GLU A 488 17.28 25.81 36.41
CA GLU A 488 17.72 27.17 36.64
C GLU A 488 18.76 27.19 37.77
N LEU A 489 19.85 27.92 37.56
CA LEU A 489 20.87 28.14 38.57
C LEU A 489 20.25 28.87 39.77
N LYS A 490 20.31 28.26 40.96
CA LYS A 490 20.32 29.06 42.19
C LYS A 490 21.64 29.83 42.20
N VAL A 491 21.62 31.07 41.74
CA VAL A 491 22.69 32.02 42.01
C VAL A 491 22.71 32.23 43.53
N TYR A 492 23.71 31.68 44.21
CA TYR A 492 23.96 31.93 45.63
C TYR A 492 24.81 33.17 45.82
#